data_AF-A0A0C2CK05-F1
#
_entry.id   AF-A0A0C2CK05-F1
#
_cell.length_a   1.000
_cell.length_b   1.000
_cell.length_c   1.000
_cell.angle_alpha   90.00
_cell.angle_beta   90.00
_cell.angle_gamma   90.00
#
_symmetry.space_group_name_H-M   'P 1'
#
loop_
_entity.id
_entity.type
_entity.pdbx_description
1 polymer ?
#
loop_
_entity_poly.entity_id
_entity_poly.type
_entity_poly.pdbx_seq_one_letter_code
_entity_poly.pdbx_strand_id
1 'polypeptide(L)'
;VRPDRDATGRHYQGRQRRSKLSADDEGEVDAEWIRKLPVDMRTTLMQIMNIDLMVGSGDGNIDGMMLYPLNFTSIRQVLEDPSVLDGKRTEA
;
A
#
# COMPACT_ATOMS: atom_id res chain seq x y z
N VAL A 1 19.57 -35.54 29.16
CA VAL A 1 18.40 -34.64 29.02
C VAL A 1 18.10 -34.49 27.54
N ARG A 2 16.91 -34.91 27.08
CA ARG A 2 16.40 -34.69 25.72
C ARG A 2 15.09 -33.89 25.87
N PRO A 3 14.88 -32.76 25.17
CA PRO A 3 13.63 -32.00 25.33
C PRO A 3 12.51 -32.63 24.51
N ASP A 4 11.40 -32.97 25.18
CA ASP A 4 10.17 -33.49 24.59
C ASP A 4 9.33 -32.38 23.93
N ARG A 5 9.13 -32.54 22.62
CA ARG A 5 7.84 -32.64 21.91
C ARG A 5 6.72 -31.64 22.26
N ASP A 6 6.54 -30.70 21.34
CA ASP A 6 5.28 -30.06 20.85
C ASP A 6 4.14 -29.77 21.84
N ALA A 7 3.91 -28.48 22.08
CA ALA A 7 2.70 -27.95 22.70
C ALA A 7 1.90 -27.08 21.69
N THR A 8 1.31 -27.70 20.67
CA THR A 8 0.19 -27.10 19.92
C THR A 8 -1.13 -27.64 20.49
N GLY A 9 -1.63 -26.95 21.52
CA GLY A 9 -2.85 -27.31 22.23
C GLY A 9 -4.13 -26.70 21.65
N ARG A 10 -5.02 -27.60 21.19
CA ARG A 10 -6.50 -27.59 21.27
C ARG A 10 -7.31 -26.55 20.48
N HIS A 11 -7.94 -27.08 19.42
CA HIS A 11 -9.18 -26.64 18.78
C HIS A 11 -10.36 -26.64 19.78
N TYR A 12 -11.08 -25.52 19.93
CA TYR A 12 -12.48 -25.52 20.41
C TYR A 12 -13.30 -24.46 19.67
N GLN A 13 -14.39 -24.95 19.07
CA GLN A 13 -15.37 -24.21 18.29
C GLN A 13 -16.20 -23.27 19.19
N GLY A 14 -16.46 -22.06 18.72
CA GLY A 14 -17.44 -21.13 19.30
C GLY A 14 -18.22 -20.42 18.20
N ARG A 15 -19.18 -21.12 17.58
CA ARG A 15 -20.10 -20.52 16.60
C ARG A 15 -21.14 -19.68 17.33
N GLN A 16 -20.96 -18.36 17.42
CA GLN A 16 -22.04 -17.43 17.71
C GLN A 16 -22.47 -16.71 16.44
N ARG A 17 -23.73 -16.92 16.08
CA ARG A 17 -24.42 -16.33 14.92
C ARG A 17 -24.62 -14.84 15.17
N ARG A 18 -24.09 -13.97 14.29
CA ARG A 18 -24.58 -12.60 14.15
C ARG A 18 -25.21 -12.45 12.77
N SER A 19 -26.49 -12.12 12.75
CA SER A 19 -27.30 -11.91 11.55
C SER A 19 -27.30 -10.44 11.13
N LYS A 20 -27.08 -10.23 9.83
CA LYS A 20 -27.47 -9.09 8.97
C LYS A 20 -26.79 -7.75 9.25
N LEU A 21 -25.94 -7.33 8.30
CA LEU A 21 -26.19 -6.20 7.39
C LEU A 21 -25.26 -6.38 6.16
N SER A 22 -25.85 -6.25 4.98
CA SER A 22 -25.26 -6.50 3.67
C SER A 22 -24.08 -5.57 3.34
N ALA A 23 -23.28 -6.03 2.36
CA ALA A 23 -22.26 -5.31 1.59
C ALA A 23 -20.80 -5.44 2.05
N ASP A 24 -20.36 -6.61 2.50
CA ASP A 24 -18.92 -6.92 2.64
C ASP A 24 -18.54 -8.34 2.19
N ASP A 25 -19.43 -8.99 1.41
CA ASP A 25 -19.29 -10.38 0.95
C ASP A 25 -18.31 -10.53 -0.23
N GLU A 26 -17.63 -9.44 -0.63
CA GLU A 26 -16.50 -9.50 -1.59
C GLU A 26 -15.14 -9.42 -0.87
N GLY A 27 -15.08 -9.00 0.40
CA GLY A 27 -13.83 -8.95 1.18
C GLY A 27 -13.46 -10.28 1.88
N GLU A 28 -14.43 -11.17 2.08
CA GLU A 28 -14.19 -12.42 2.83
C GLU A 28 -13.50 -13.51 1.97
N VAL A 29 -13.64 -13.43 0.63
CA VAL A 29 -13.10 -14.42 -0.33
C VAL A 29 -11.69 -14.07 -0.84
N ASP A 30 -11.27 -12.81 -0.78
CA ASP A 30 -10.17 -12.29 -1.62
C ASP A 30 -8.73 -12.59 -1.14
N ALA A 31 -8.57 -13.40 -0.09
CA ALA A 31 -7.24 -13.72 0.45
C ALA A 31 -7.06 -15.18 0.87
N GLU A 32 -7.89 -16.10 0.40
CA GLU A 32 -7.76 -17.52 0.78
C GLU A 32 -6.40 -18.10 0.35
N TRP A 33 -5.84 -17.64 -0.77
CA TRP A 33 -4.49 -18.01 -1.18
C TRP A 33 -3.41 -17.50 -0.22
N ILE A 34 -3.61 -16.32 0.37
CA ILE A 34 -2.69 -15.77 1.38
C ILE A 34 -2.68 -16.72 2.58
N ARG A 35 -3.83 -17.25 3.01
CA ARG A 35 -3.95 -18.27 4.08
C ARG A 35 -3.19 -19.58 3.80
N LYS A 36 -2.94 -19.91 2.54
CA LYS A 36 -2.14 -21.08 2.14
C LYS A 36 -0.62 -20.86 2.15
N LEU A 37 -0.16 -19.61 2.27
CA LEU A 37 1.27 -19.30 2.34
C LEU A 37 1.89 -19.77 3.68
N PRO A 38 3.14 -20.28 3.64
CA PRO A 38 3.97 -20.43 4.83
C PRO A 38 4.03 -19.13 5.64
N VAL A 39 4.20 -19.24 6.96
CA VAL A 39 4.21 -18.10 7.89
C VAL A 39 5.19 -17.02 7.45
N ASP A 40 6.41 -17.40 7.09
CA ASP A 40 7.45 -16.46 6.68
C ASP A 40 7.04 -15.67 5.42
N MET A 41 6.44 -16.35 4.44
CA MET A 41 5.99 -15.70 3.21
C MET A 41 4.81 -14.76 3.44
N ARG A 42 3.86 -15.14 4.32
CA ARG A 42 2.76 -14.26 4.72
C ARG A 42 3.28 -13.02 5.43
N THR A 43 4.26 -13.18 6.33
CA THR A 43 4.87 -12.06 7.05
C THR A 43 5.57 -11.10 6.08
N THR A 44 6.37 -11.63 5.15
CA THR A 44 7.02 -10.83 4.11
C THR A 44 5.98 -10.08 3.26
N LEU A 45 4.90 -10.76 2.85
CA LEU A 45 3.83 -10.12 2.08
C LEU A 45 3.19 -8.96 2.86
N MET A 46 2.88 -9.16 4.14
CA MET A 46 2.32 -8.11 4.99
C MET A 46 3.28 -6.92 5.16
N GLN A 47 4.58 -7.17 5.30
CA GLN A 47 5.59 -6.12 5.35
C GLN A 47 5.61 -5.31 4.05
N ILE A 48 5.54 -5.97 2.89
CA ILE A 48 5.49 -5.29 1.59
C ILE A 48 4.22 -4.46 1.44
N MET A 49 3.05 -4.99 1.82
CA MET A 49 1.79 -4.25 1.79
C MET A 49 1.83 -3.03 2.70
N ASN A 50 2.44 -3.14 3.89
CA ASN A 50 2.61 -1.98 4.78
C ASN A 50 3.50 -0.91 4.15
N ILE A 51 4.57 -1.31 3.45
CA ILE A 51 5.40 -0.37 2.70
C ILE A 51 4.55 0.33 1.64
N ASP A 52 3.79 -0.42 0.84
CA ASP A 52 2.92 0.10 -0.22
C ASP A 52 1.91 1.13 0.34
N LEU A 53 1.29 0.85 1.50
CA LEU A 53 0.41 1.82 2.16
C LEU A 53 1.15 3.07 2.64
N MET A 54 2.39 2.91 3.13
CA MET A 54 3.21 4.03 3.59
C MET A 54 3.72 4.90 2.43
N VAL A 55 4.00 4.32 1.26
CA VAL A 55 4.53 5.05 0.08
C VAL A 55 3.47 5.42 -0.95
N GLY A 56 2.31 4.76 -0.93
CA GLY A 56 1.22 4.94 -1.90
C GLY A 56 0.53 6.29 -1.79
N SER A 57 0.82 7.05 -0.73
CA SER A 57 0.44 8.47 -0.58
C SER A 57 1.47 9.44 -1.18
N GLY A 58 2.50 8.94 -1.86
CA GLY A 58 3.49 9.78 -2.54
C GLY A 58 2.91 10.56 -3.73
N ASP A 59 3.76 11.39 -4.33
CA ASP A 59 3.40 12.34 -5.39
C ASP A 59 2.75 11.69 -6.63
N GLY A 60 2.90 10.37 -6.82
CA GLY A 60 2.36 9.63 -7.96
C GLY A 60 0.83 9.58 -8.06
N ASN A 61 0.12 9.83 -6.96
CA ASN A 61 -1.36 9.91 -6.94
C ASN A 61 -1.88 11.36 -6.88
N ILE A 62 -0.98 12.35 -6.84
CA ILE A 62 -1.33 13.77 -6.78
C ILE A 62 -1.20 14.34 -8.20
N ASP A 63 -2.08 15.28 -8.56
CA ASP A 63 -1.92 16.02 -9.82
C ASP A 63 -0.54 16.68 -9.86
N GLY A 64 0.30 16.28 -10.83
CA GLY A 64 1.65 16.81 -10.97
C GLY A 64 1.69 18.33 -11.14
N MET A 65 0.62 18.94 -11.65
CA MET A 65 0.49 20.39 -11.73
C MET A 65 0.25 21.05 -10.37
N MET A 66 -0.33 20.34 -9.40
CA MET A 66 -0.44 20.82 -8.02
C MET A 66 0.89 20.70 -7.28
N LEU A 67 1.68 19.68 -7.61
CA LEU A 67 2.93 19.40 -6.92
C LEU A 67 4.09 20.27 -7.41
N TYR A 68 4.15 20.48 -8.72
CA TYR A 68 5.14 21.33 -9.39
C TYR A 68 4.43 22.27 -10.36
N PRO A 69 3.83 23.37 -9.86
CA PRO A 69 3.13 24.32 -10.71
C PRO A 69 4.10 24.95 -11.71
N LEU A 70 3.93 24.61 -12.99
CA LEU A 70 4.70 25.18 -14.07
C LEU A 70 4.14 26.57 -14.42
N ASN A 71 5.04 27.53 -14.61
CA ASN A 71 4.73 28.88 -15.07
C ASN A 71 4.54 28.98 -16.59
N PHE A 72 4.66 27.87 -17.32
CA PHE A 72 4.46 27.77 -18.76
C PHE A 72 3.47 26.64 -19.10
N THR A 73 2.79 26.79 -20.23
CA THR A 73 1.76 25.86 -20.70
C THR A 73 2.15 25.14 -21.99
N SER A 74 3.26 25.51 -22.62
CA SER A 74 3.76 24.85 -23.82
C SER A 74 5.28 24.86 -23.94
N ILE A 75 5.82 23.88 -24.66
CA ILE A 75 7.25 23.81 -24.99
C ILE A 75 7.68 25.03 -25.81
N ARG A 76 6.82 25.57 -26.67
CA ARG A 76 7.14 26.76 -27.48
C ARG A 76 7.52 27.95 -26.60
N GLN A 77 6.80 28.19 -25.50
CA GLN A 77 7.10 29.29 -24.58
C GLN A 77 8.50 29.15 -23.96
N VAL A 78 8.91 27.92 -23.61
CA VAL A 78 10.25 27.64 -23.10
C VAL A 78 11.34 27.92 -24.14
N LEU A 79 11.06 27.62 -25.41
CA LEU A 79 12.00 27.87 -26.51
C LEU A 79 12.11 29.35 -26.87
N GLU A 80 11.01 30.11 -26.71
CA GLU A 80 10.95 31.54 -26.96
C GLU A 80 11.53 32.37 -25.81
N ASP A 81 11.37 31.90 -24.56
CA ASP A 81 11.95 32.50 -23.37
C ASP A 81 12.51 31.42 -22.43
N PRO A 82 13.82 31.09 -22.56
CA PRO A 82 14.47 30.11 -21.71
C PRO A 82 14.61 30.53 -20.25
N SER A 83 14.40 31.82 -19.92
CA SER A 83 14.55 32.33 -18.55
C SER A 83 13.49 31.76 -17.59
N VAL A 84 12.38 31.25 -18.13
CA VAL A 84 11.36 30.54 -17.34
C VAL A 84 11.86 29.27 -16.68
N LEU A 85 12.98 28.71 -17.16
CA LEU A 85 13.66 27.54 -16.58
C LEU A 85 14.71 27.92 -15.52
N ASP A 86 14.99 29.20 -15.31
CA ASP A 86 15.92 29.67 -14.28
C ASP A 86 15.24 29.60 -12.90
N GLY A 87 15.16 28.39 -12.37
CA GLY A 87 14.55 28.13 -11.07
C GLY A 87 15.40 28.67 -9.91
N LYS A 88 14.76 29.33 -8.94
CA LYS A 88 15.33 29.42 -7.59
C LYS A 88 15.30 28.01 -7.01
N ARG A 89 16.48 27.40 -6.85
CA ARG A 89 16.67 26.09 -6.21
C ARG A 89 15.74 25.94 -4.99
N THR A 90 14.69 25.12 -5.10
CA THR A 90 13.71 24.86 -4.03
C THR A 90 14.01 23.60 -3.23
N GLU A 91 15.05 22.86 -3.59
CA GLU A 91 15.53 21.73 -2.79
C GLU A 91 16.33 22.24 -1.58
N ALA A 92 15.80 21.99 -0.38
CA ALA A 92 16.46 22.14 0.92
C ALA A 92 16.51 20.78 1.62
#